data_AF-W1NWK1-F1
#
_entry.id   AF-W1NWK1-F1
#
_cell.length_a   1.000
_cell.length_b   1.000
_cell.length_c   1.000
_cell.angle_alpha   90.00
_cell.angle_beta   90.00
_cell.angle_gamma   90.00
#
_symmetry.space_group_name_H-M   'P 1'
#
loop_
_entity.id
_entity.type
_entity.pdbx_description
1 polymer ?
#
loop_
_entity_poly.entity_id
_entity_poly.type
_entity_poly.pdbx_seq_one_letter_code
_entity_poly.pdbx_strand_id
1 'polypeptide(L)'
;MALNVSNRVSLVEERLDDFVARLATSEERAQAFSTRLDELMASQEEARWQLRNTVGGRVLEQPRVKVPEPKPFGRARVAKELENLLWDMEQFFTAARASEDRVTVTSMYLTRDAKL
;
A
#
# COMPACT_ATOMS: atom_id res chain seq x y z
N MET A 1 -15.67 -44.92 -40.77
CA MET A 1 -15.54 -46.10 -39.88
C MET A 1 -15.87 -45.65 -38.47
N ALA A 2 -16.99 -46.08 -37.91
CA ALA A 2 -17.37 -45.71 -36.55
C ALA A 2 -16.45 -46.43 -35.56
N LEU A 3 -15.85 -45.69 -34.62
CA LEU A 3 -15.08 -46.29 -33.52
C LEU A 3 -16.02 -47.16 -32.69
N ASN A 4 -15.70 -48.46 -32.58
CA ASN A 4 -16.36 -49.38 -31.65
C ASN A 4 -16.35 -48.76 -30.23
N VAL A 5 -17.42 -48.98 -29.46
CA VAL A 5 -17.56 -48.54 -28.06
C VAL A 5 -16.30 -48.84 -27.25
N SER A 6 -15.68 -50.00 -27.46
CA SER A 6 -14.42 -50.38 -26.79
C SER A 6 -13.28 -49.39 -27.06
N ASN A 7 -13.11 -48.92 -28.29
CA ASN A 7 -12.05 -47.98 -28.66
C ASN A 7 -12.32 -46.57 -28.09
N ARG A 8 -13.59 -46.20 -27.94
CA ARG A 8 -13.99 -44.92 -27.34
C ARG A 8 -13.74 -44.91 -25.83
N VAL A 9 -13.94 -46.04 -25.16
CA VAL A 9 -13.63 -46.19 -23.73
C VAL A 9 -12.13 -46.06 -23.50
N SER A 10 -11.30 -46.78 -24.27
CA SER A 10 -9.84 -46.69 -24.13
C SER A 10 -9.29 -45.27 -24.40
N LEU A 11 -9.86 -44.56 -25.37
CA LEU A 11 -9.48 -43.15 -25.63
C LEU A 11 -9.86 -42.21 -24.48
N VAL A 12 -10.97 -42.48 -23.79
CA VAL A 12 -11.39 -41.70 -22.63
C VAL A 12 -10.47 -41.98 -21.44
N GLU A 13 -10.08 -43.23 -21.23
CA GLU A 13 -9.12 -43.64 -20.18
C GLU A 13 -7.76 -42.97 -20.39
N GLU A 14 -7.19 -43.04 -21.59
CA GLU A 14 -5.93 -42.38 -21.93
C GLU A 14 -5.98 -40.86 -21.70
N ARG A 15 -7.09 -40.22 -22.09
CA ARG A 15 -7.28 -38.78 -21.83
C ARG A 15 -7.43 -38.49 -20.33
N LEU A 16 -8.06 -39.37 -19.57
CA LEU A 16 -8.20 -39.22 -18.13
C LEU A 16 -6.81 -39.25 -17.47
N ASP A 17 -5.94 -40.16 -17.90
CA ASP A 17 -4.56 -40.27 -17.41
C ASP A 17 -3.73 -39.03 -17.76
N ASP A 18 -3.83 -38.50 -18.99
CA ASP A 18 -3.19 -37.23 -19.36
C ASP A 18 -3.69 -36.06 -18.49
N PHE A 19 -5.01 -36.00 -18.26
CA PHE A 19 -5.59 -34.97 -17.39
C PHE A 19 -5.09 -35.08 -15.95
N VAL A 20 -5.00 -36.29 -15.40
CA VAL A 20 -4.48 -36.53 -14.05
C VAL A 20 -3.01 -36.12 -13.97
N ALA A 21 -2.18 -36.48 -14.96
CA ALA A 21 -0.78 -36.09 -15.01
C ALA A 21 -0.60 -34.56 -15.08
N ARG A 22 -1.46 -33.88 -15.86
CA ARG A 22 -1.47 -32.42 -15.98
C ARG A 22 -1.95 -31.73 -14.72
N LEU A 23 -2.93 -32.30 -14.02
CA LEU A 23 -3.39 -31.80 -12.73
C LEU A 23 -2.28 -31.88 -11.69
N ALA A 24 -1.59 -33.03 -11.58
CA ALA A 24 -0.45 -33.20 -10.69
C ALA A 24 0.65 -32.16 -10.99
N THR A 25 1.00 -31.98 -12.25
CA THR A 25 1.99 -30.95 -12.66
C THR A 25 1.51 -29.53 -12.33
N SER A 26 0.21 -29.25 -12.48
CA SER A 26 -0.34 -27.92 -12.15
C SER A 26 -0.33 -27.64 -10.65
N GLU A 27 -0.57 -28.68 -9.84
CA GLU A 27 -0.52 -28.59 -8.38
C GLU A 27 0.91 -28.36 -7.89
N GLU A 28 1.89 -29.08 -8.43
CA GLU A 28 3.31 -28.83 -8.17
C GLU A 28 3.72 -27.40 -8.52
N ARG A 29 3.25 -26.88 -9.67
CA ARG A 29 3.51 -25.48 -10.05
C ARG A 29 2.84 -24.49 -9.10
N ALA A 30 1.64 -24.78 -8.62
CA ALA A 30 0.94 -23.93 -7.66
C ALA A 30 1.65 -23.92 -6.31
N GLN A 31 2.11 -25.09 -5.83
CA GLN A 31 2.91 -25.21 -4.62
C GLN A 31 4.23 -24.44 -4.77
N ALA A 32 4.97 -24.64 -5.87
CA ALA A 32 6.20 -23.90 -6.15
C ALA A 32 5.98 -22.37 -6.23
N PHE A 33 4.83 -21.93 -6.76
CA PHE A 33 4.47 -20.51 -6.77
C PHE A 33 4.22 -19.99 -5.36
N SER A 34 3.49 -20.74 -4.53
CA SER A 34 3.27 -20.39 -3.12
C SER A 34 4.60 -20.26 -2.37
N THR A 35 5.48 -21.25 -2.50
CA THR A 35 6.81 -21.19 -1.87
C THR A 35 7.61 -19.98 -2.31
N ARG A 36 7.57 -19.62 -3.61
CA ARG A 36 8.24 -18.40 -4.10
C ARG A 36 7.64 -17.13 -3.55
N LEU A 37 6.33 -17.07 -3.33
CA LEU A 37 5.70 -15.92 -2.68
C LEU A 37 6.16 -15.80 -1.23
N ASP A 38 6.24 -16.91 -0.49
CA ASP A 38 6.72 -16.93 0.87
C ASP A 38 8.20 -16.52 0.95
N GLU A 39 9.04 -17.01 0.05
CA GLU A 39 10.45 -16.59 -0.09
C GLU A 39 10.58 -15.10 -0.43
N LEU A 40 9.75 -14.59 -1.34
CA LEU A 40 9.75 -13.17 -1.70
C LEU A 40 9.34 -12.31 -0.51
N MET A 41 8.30 -12.70 0.21
CA MET A 41 7.85 -12.02 1.43
C MET A 41 8.95 -12.03 2.50
N ALA A 42 9.59 -13.18 2.74
CA ALA A 42 10.69 -13.30 3.70
C ALA A 42 11.89 -12.43 3.32
N SER A 43 12.30 -12.42 2.05
CA SER A 43 13.38 -11.55 1.56
C SER A 43 13.04 -10.07 1.67
N GLN A 44 11.76 -9.70 1.51
CA GLN A 44 11.29 -8.33 1.67
C GLN A 44 11.33 -7.90 3.14
N GLU A 45 10.93 -8.78 4.05
CA GLU A 45 11.03 -8.54 5.49
C GLU A 45 12.49 -8.44 5.95
N GLU A 46 13.36 -9.30 5.44
CA GLU A 46 14.80 -9.23 5.71
C GLU A 46 15.40 -7.93 5.18
N ALA A 47 15.09 -7.53 3.95
CA ALA A 47 15.52 -6.25 3.40
C ALA A 47 15.01 -5.06 4.22
N ARG A 48 13.77 -5.11 4.70
CA ARG A 48 13.19 -4.08 5.58
C ARG A 48 13.84 -4.07 6.96
N TRP A 49 14.17 -5.24 7.51
CA TRP A 49 14.89 -5.38 8.78
C TRP A 49 16.33 -4.84 8.65
N GLN A 50 17.02 -5.19 7.57
CA GLN A 50 18.35 -4.67 7.23
C GLN A 50 18.30 -3.16 7.09
N LEU A 51 17.34 -2.61 6.33
CA LEU A 51 17.15 -1.17 6.22
C LEU A 51 16.92 -0.55 7.60
N ARG A 52 16.00 -1.09 8.41
CA ARG A 52 15.72 -0.58 9.76
C ARG A 52 16.94 -0.60 10.68
N ASN A 53 17.82 -1.60 10.58
CA ASN A 53 18.94 -1.78 11.49
C ASN A 53 20.24 -1.14 11.02
N THR A 54 20.50 -1.12 9.71
CA THR A 54 21.62 -0.37 9.11
C THR A 54 21.35 1.14 9.12
N VAL A 55 20.11 1.53 8.87
CA VAL A 55 19.60 2.90 9.09
C VAL A 55 19.19 3.08 10.56
N GLY A 56 19.36 2.07 11.42
CA GLY A 56 18.99 2.04 12.84
C GLY A 56 19.87 2.88 13.77
N GLY A 57 20.78 3.69 13.22
CA GLY A 57 21.40 4.84 13.91
C GLY A 57 20.88 6.19 13.41
N ARG A 58 20.15 6.22 12.31
CA ARG A 58 19.42 7.38 11.80
C ARG A 58 18.00 6.92 11.57
N VAL A 59 17.27 6.87 12.67
CA VAL A 59 15.81 6.96 12.70
C VAL A 59 15.29 7.41 11.33
N LEU A 60 14.41 6.63 10.70
CA LEU A 60 13.51 7.14 9.67
C LEU A 60 12.56 8.19 10.27
N GLU A 61 13.06 9.07 11.13
CA GLU A 61 12.80 10.48 11.00
C GLU A 61 13.34 10.82 9.60
N GLN A 62 12.47 10.62 8.59
CA GLN A 62 12.27 11.69 7.62
C GLN A 62 12.49 12.97 8.42
N PRO A 63 13.44 13.84 8.01
CA PRO A 63 13.80 14.98 8.83
C PRO A 63 12.47 15.51 9.32
N ARG A 64 12.23 15.45 10.64
CA ARG A 64 11.12 16.16 11.23
C ARG A 64 11.51 17.60 10.95
N VAL A 65 11.22 18.03 9.72
CA VAL A 65 11.09 19.40 9.31
C VAL A 65 10.22 19.87 10.42
N LYS A 66 10.81 20.67 11.32
CA LYS A 66 10.07 21.33 12.36
C LYS A 66 9.04 22.10 11.58
N VAL A 67 7.86 21.50 11.38
CA VAL A 67 6.79 22.11 10.62
C VAL A 67 6.52 23.35 11.46
N PRO A 68 6.80 24.54 10.92
CA PRO A 68 6.54 25.75 11.66
C PRO A 68 5.08 25.66 12.07
N GLU A 69 4.79 25.78 13.37
CA GLU A 69 3.40 25.81 13.82
C GLU A 69 2.68 26.89 12.99
N PRO A 70 1.58 26.53 12.29
CA PRO A 70 0.87 27.49 11.47
C PRO A 70 0.48 28.68 12.35
N LYS A 71 0.89 29.88 11.94
CA LYS A 71 0.57 31.08 12.71
C LYS A 71 -0.96 31.25 12.76
N PRO A 72 -1.55 31.48 13.94
CA PRO A 72 -3.00 31.69 14.04
C PRO A 72 -3.41 32.90 13.19
N PHE A 73 -4.42 32.71 12.34
CA PHE A 73 -4.91 33.73 11.43
C PHE A 73 -5.56 34.86 12.25
N GLY A 74 -4.94 36.04 12.19
CA GLY A 74 -5.27 37.20 13.00
C GLY A 74 -5.81 38.35 12.17
N ARG A 75 -7.14 38.47 12.10
CA ARG A 75 -7.92 39.70 11.82
C ARG A 75 -7.76 40.41 10.46
N ALA A 76 -6.74 40.18 9.66
CA ALA A 76 -6.61 40.87 8.38
C ALA A 76 -7.28 40.04 7.27
N ARG A 77 -8.33 40.59 6.64
CA ARG A 77 -8.98 40.01 5.44
C ARG A 77 -8.07 40.12 4.21
N VAL A 78 -6.83 39.70 4.35
CA VAL A 78 -5.81 39.69 3.31
C VAL A 78 -5.88 38.31 2.69
N ALA A 79 -6.40 38.20 1.47
CA ALA A 79 -6.52 36.94 0.74
C ALA A 79 -5.21 36.12 0.75
N LYS A 80 -4.08 36.83 0.70
CA LYS A 80 -2.73 36.26 0.77
C LYS A 80 -2.42 35.53 2.09
N GLU A 81 -2.93 36.00 3.22
CA GLU A 81 -2.73 35.33 4.51
C GLU A 81 -3.58 34.07 4.63
N LEU A 82 -4.75 34.04 3.99
CA LEU A 82 -5.60 32.85 3.92
C LEU A 82 -5.00 31.79 2.99
N GLU A 83 -4.47 32.21 1.83
CA GLU A 83 -3.75 31.33 0.91
C GLU A 83 -2.51 30.70 1.57
N ASN A 84 -1.75 31.49 2.34
CA ASN A 84 -0.60 30.98 3.09
C ASN A 84 -1.03 29.94 4.15
N LEU A 85 -2.12 30.19 4.88
CA LEU A 85 -2.64 29.23 5.87
C LEU A 85 -3.06 27.91 5.21
N LEU A 86 -3.75 27.97 4.06
CA LEU A 86 -4.16 26.78 3.32
C LEU A 86 -2.96 26.00 2.80
N TRP A 87 -1.94 26.69 2.28
CA TRP A 87 -0.69 26.08 1.85
C TRP A 87 0.06 25.40 3.02
N ASP A 88 0.18 26.08 4.15
CA ASP A 88 0.82 25.54 5.36
C ASP A 88 0.07 24.31 5.90
N MET A 89 -1.26 24.30 5.86
CA MET A 89 -2.08 23.16 6.26
C MET A 89 -1.93 21.96 5.31
N GLU A 90 -1.89 22.22 4.00
CA GLU A 90 -1.69 21.16 3.00
C GLU A 90 -0.32 20.49 3.18
N GLN A 91 0.73 21.28 3.42
CA GLN A 91 2.06 20.76 3.73
C GLN A 91 2.09 20.03 5.08
N PHE A 92 1.43 20.58 6.11
CA PHE A 92 1.31 19.95 7.43
C PHE A 92 0.67 18.56 7.33
N PHE A 93 -0.47 18.41 6.63
CA PHE A 93 -1.12 17.12 6.50
C PHE A 93 -0.38 16.14 5.59
N THR A 94 0.32 16.65 4.58
CA THR A 94 1.18 15.82 3.71
C THR A 94 2.35 15.25 4.51
N ALA A 95 2.99 16.08 5.34
CA ALA A 95 4.07 15.65 6.22
C ALA A 95 3.58 14.73 7.36
N ALA A 96 2.41 15.00 7.91
CA ALA A 96 1.84 14.24 9.03
C ALA A 96 1.17 12.92 8.60
N ARG A 97 0.99 12.66 7.29
CA ARG A 97 0.19 11.53 6.75
C ARG A 97 -1.21 11.40 7.38
N ALA A 98 -1.77 12.52 7.86
CA ALA A 98 -3.06 12.57 8.52
C ALA A 98 -4.17 12.88 7.49
N SER A 99 -5.12 11.97 7.32
CA SER A 99 -6.23 12.10 6.37
C SER A 99 -7.60 12.37 7.03
N GLU A 100 -7.85 11.84 8.22
CA GLU A 100 -9.21 11.78 8.77
C GLU A 100 -9.66 13.06 9.50
N ASP A 101 -8.74 13.82 10.12
CA ASP A 101 -9.10 14.99 10.96
C ASP A 101 -8.70 16.34 10.36
N ARG A 102 -8.48 16.40 9.05
CA ARG A 102 -7.94 17.61 8.39
C ARG A 102 -8.77 18.87 8.68
N VAL A 103 -10.09 18.75 8.57
CA VAL A 103 -11.02 19.88 8.79
C VAL A 103 -11.02 20.33 10.24
N THR A 104 -11.05 19.38 11.19
CA THR A 104 -11.03 19.66 12.63
C THR A 104 -9.74 20.38 13.02
N VAL A 105 -8.58 19.88 12.56
CA VAL A 105 -7.28 20.47 12.85
C VAL A 105 -7.17 21.87 12.24
N THR A 106 -7.52 22.06 10.96
CA THR A 106 -7.51 23.39 10.33
C THR A 106 -8.42 24.37 11.07
N SER A 107 -9.58 23.92 11.57
CA SER A 107 -10.49 24.78 12.34
C SER A 107 -9.91 25.26 13.68
N MET A 108 -8.97 24.53 14.30
CA MET A 108 -8.29 24.94 15.53
C MET A 108 -7.36 26.14 15.30
N TYR A 109 -6.85 26.33 14.08
CA TYR A 109 -5.99 27.44 13.69
C TYR A 109 -6.77 28.66 13.13
N LEU A 110 -8.11 28.56 13.03
CA LEU A 110 -8.99 29.69 12.72
C LEU A 110 -9.40 30.41 14.02
N THR A 111 -9.27 31.73 14.05
CA THR A 111 -9.56 32.56 15.24
C THR A 111 -10.72 33.53 15.00
N ARG A 112 -11.60 33.68 16.00
CA ARG A 112 -12.71 34.68 16.07
C ARG A 112 -13.55 34.74 14.78
N ASP A 113 -13.48 35.84 14.02
CA ASP A 113 -14.34 36.14 12.87
C ASP A 113 -14.15 35.21 11.65
N ALA A 114 -13.15 34.32 11.70
CA ALA A 114 -12.91 33.27 10.70
C ALA A 114 -13.62 31.95 11.01
N LYS A 115 -14.13 31.77 12.25
CA LYS A 115 -15.08 30.71 12.58
C LYS A 115 -16.48 31.25 12.30
N LEU A 116 -17.20 30.60 11.39
CA LEU A 116 -18.60 30.90 11.05
C LEU A 116 -19.47 31.01 12.30
#